data_AF-A0A396PJT1-F1
#
_entry.id   AF-A0A396PJT1-F1
#
_cell.length_a   1.000
_cell.length_b   1.000
_cell.length_c   1.000
_cell.angle_alpha   90.00
_cell.angle_beta   90.00
_cell.angle_gamma   90.00
#
_symmetry.space_group_name_H-M   'P 1'
#
loop_
_entity.id
_entity.type
_entity.pdbx_description
1 polymer ?
#
loop_
_entity_poly.entity_id
_entity_poly.type
_entity_poly.pdbx_seq_one_letter_code
_entity_poly.pdbx_strand_id
1 'polypeptide(L)' 'MTGRDLIIYILENHLEDVEIETKPFLVPLDKAAVELGCGLAGVKALLSIGKIKGIRLNGKYYIFSTEIERAKRNA' A
#
# COMPACT_ATOMS: atom_id res chain seq x y z
N MET A 1 -23.62 19.93 10.70
CA MET A 1 -23.10 19.23 9.51
C MET A 1 -23.85 17.90 9.38
N THR A 2 -24.57 17.74 8.29
CA THR A 2 -25.40 16.58 7.93
C THR A 2 -24.81 15.89 6.71
N GLY A 3 -25.34 14.73 6.32
CA GLY A 3 -24.94 14.09 5.06
C GLY A 3 -25.15 14.99 3.84
N ARG A 4 -26.18 15.85 3.85
CA ARG A 4 -26.39 16.84 2.79
C ARG A 4 -25.26 17.87 2.74
N ASP A 5 -24.84 18.38 3.89
CA ASP A 5 -23.74 19.36 3.97
C ASP A 5 -22.42 18.76 3.47
N LEU A 6 -22.18 17.48 3.73
CA LEU A 6 -20.99 16.78 3.25
C LEU A 6 -21.00 16.60 1.72
N ILE A 7 -22.14 16.22 1.15
CA ILE A 7 -22.27 16.05 -0.31
C ILE A 7 -22.06 17.39 -1.03
N ILE A 8 -22.64 18.47 -0.51
CA ILE A 8 -22.45 19.82 -1.05
C ILE A 8 -20.96 20.21 -1.01
N TYR A 9 -20.31 20.00 0.14
CA TYR A 9 -18.90 20.30 0.30
C TYR A 9 -17.99 19.54 -0.69
N ILE A 10 -18.27 18.26 -0.94
CA ILE A 10 -17.52 17.45 -1.91
C ILE A 10 -17.61 18.08 -3.30
N LEU A 11 -18.83 18.35 -3.78
CA LEU A 11 -19.09 18.88 -5.12
C LEU A 11 -18.57 20.31 -5.32
N GLU A 12 -18.71 21.18 -4.32
CA GLU A 12 -18.22 22.57 -4.40
C GLU A 12 -16.69 22.65 -4.50
N ASN A 13 -15.98 21.66 -3.96
CA ASN A 13 -14.53 21.62 -3.92
C ASN A 13 -13.92 20.63 -4.93
N HIS A 14 -14.74 20.02 -5.81
CA HIS A 14 -14.32 19.01 -6.78
C HIS A 14 -13.54 17.85 -6.16
N LEU A 15 -13.90 17.46 -4.93
CA LEU A 15 -13.20 16.40 -4.21
C LEU A 15 -13.51 15.00 -4.78
N GLU A 16 -14.59 14.88 -5.56
CA GLU A 16 -14.91 13.68 -6.34
C GLU A 16 -13.91 13.40 -7.46
N ASP A 17 -13.22 14.44 -7.97
CA ASP A 17 -12.23 14.34 -9.03
C ASP A 17 -10.81 14.14 -8.50
N VAL A 18 -10.62 14.33 -7.19
CA VAL A 18 -9.34 14.08 -6.53
C VAL A 18 -9.12 12.58 -6.46
N GLU A 19 -8.10 12.10 -7.16
CA GLU A 19 -7.66 10.71 -7.00
C GLU A 19 -7.34 10.48 -5.52
N ILE A 20 -8.11 9.58 -4.90
CA ILE A 20 -7.80 9.11 -3.58
C ILE A 20 -6.47 8.36 -3.69
N GLU A 21 -5.38 9.00 -3.29
CA GLU A 21 -4.05 8.41 -3.21
C GLU A 21 -3.96 7.42 -2.03
N THR A 22 -4.97 6.58 -1.87
CA THR A 22 -4.94 5.49 -0.91
C THR A 22 -4.32 4.25 -1.54
N LYS A 23 -2.99 4.28 -1.66
CA LYS A 23 -2.20 3.05 -1.51
C LYS A 23 -1.21 3.11 -0.33
N PRO A 24 -1.52 3.70 0.84
CA PRO A 24 -0.67 3.54 2.03
C PRO A 24 -0.55 2.06 2.43
N PHE A 25 -1.48 1.22 1.95
CA PHE A 25 -1.47 -0.22 2.17
C PHE A 25 -0.63 -1.01 1.18
N LEU A 26 -0.29 -0.49 0.00
CA LEU A 26 0.37 -1.24 -1.07
C LEU A 26 1.69 -0.61 -1.45
N VAL A 27 2.76 -1.19 -0.94
CA VAL A 27 4.14 -0.73 -1.15
C VAL A 27 4.72 -1.43 -2.39
N PRO A 28 5.19 -0.69 -3.40
CA PRO A 28 5.90 -1.27 -4.55
C PRO A 28 7.08 -2.16 -4.11
N LEU A 29 7.36 -3.22 -4.86
CA LEU A 29 8.38 -4.23 -4.50
C LEU A 29 9.78 -3.62 -4.22
N ASP A 30 10.17 -2.61 -5.00
CA ASP A 30 11.41 -1.84 -4.85
C ASP A 30 11.45 -1.03 -3.55
N LYS A 31 10.36 -0.33 -3.23
CA LYS A 31 10.25 0.40 -1.95
C LYS A 31 10.22 -0.56 -0.76
N ALA A 32 9.53 -1.70 -0.89
CA ALA A 32 9.49 -2.73 0.15
C ALA A 32 10.88 -3.34 0.42
N ALA A 33 11.71 -3.50 -0.62
CA ALA A 33 13.08 -3.97 -0.48
C ALA A 33 13.94 -3.01 0.36
N VAL A 34 13.86 -1.71 0.06
CA VAL A 34 14.53 -0.66 0.85
C VAL A 34 14.05 -0.68 2.30
N GLU A 35 12.73 -0.76 2.52
CA GLU A 35 12.18 -0.74 3.88
C GLU A 35 12.49 -1.97 4.72
N LEU A 36 12.61 -3.14 4.09
CA LEU A 36 12.99 -4.40 4.74
C LEU A 36 14.51 -4.58 4.84
N GLY A 37 15.30 -3.65 4.32
CA GLY A 37 16.76 -3.76 4.32
C GLY A 37 17.30 -4.96 3.54
N CYS A 38 16.57 -5.44 2.52
CA CYS A 38 16.97 -6.60 1.72
C CYS A 38 16.88 -6.31 0.22
N GLY A 39 17.53 -7.13 -0.61
CA GLY A 39 17.41 -7.01 -2.07
C GLY A 39 16.03 -7.45 -2.59
N LEU A 40 15.69 -7.07 -3.82
CA LEU A 40 14.45 -7.50 -4.51
C LEU A 40 14.24 -9.02 -4.51
N ALA A 41 15.33 -9.78 -4.64
CA ALA A 41 15.30 -11.24 -4.57
C ALA A 41 14.87 -11.75 -3.17
N GLY A 42 15.31 -11.06 -2.11
CA GLY A 42 14.91 -11.35 -0.73
C GLY A 42 13.42 -11.12 -0.51
N VAL A 43 12.89 -9.99 -0.97
CA VAL A 43 11.44 -9.71 -0.89
C VAL A 43 10.62 -10.74 -1.67
N LYS A 44 11.07 -11.12 -2.88
CA LYS A 44 10.40 -12.17 -3.67
C LYS A 44 10.45 -13.54 -2.99
N ALA A 45 11.57 -13.88 -2.38
CA ALA A 45 11.70 -15.11 -1.61
C ALA A 45 10.71 -15.12 -0.44
N LEU A 46 10.67 -14.05 0.37
CA LEU A 46 9.73 -13.90 1.48
C LEU A 46 8.26 -13.99 1.05
N LEU A 47 7.94 -13.41 -0.11
CA LEU A 47 6.60 -13.52 -0.71
C LEU A 47 6.30 -14.95 -1.12
N SER A 48 7.24 -15.62 -1.80
CA SER A 48 7.06 -17.00 -2.30
C SER A 48 6.90 -18.04 -1.18
N ILE A 49 7.58 -17.86 -0.05
CA ILE A 49 7.46 -18.73 1.13
C ILE A 49 6.32 -18.32 2.07
N GLY A 50 5.53 -17.29 1.71
CA GLY A 50 4.37 -16.83 2.48
C GLY A 50 4.69 -16.10 3.79
N LYS A 51 5.94 -15.68 4.00
CA LYS A 51 6.36 -14.90 5.19
C LYS A 51 5.81 -13.47 5.17
N ILE A 52 5.63 -12.90 3.99
CA ILE A 52 4.97 -11.62 3.76
C ILE A 52 3.88 -11.81 2.70
N LYS A 53 2.83 -10.99 2.77
CA LYS A 53 1.72 -11.01 1.80
C LYS A 53 1.77 -9.80 0.87
N GLY A 54 1.25 -10.01 -0.34
CA GLY A 54 1.18 -8.98 -1.37
C GLY A 54 0.19 -9.33 -2.47
N ILE A 55 0.05 -8.42 -3.43
CA ILE A 55 -0.84 -8.55 -4.58
C ILE A 55 -0.11 -8.21 -5.88
N ARG A 56 -0.52 -8.83 -6.99
CA ARG A 56 -0.07 -8.47 -8.32
C ARG A 56 -1.12 -7.60 -9.01
N LEU A 57 -0.73 -6.38 -9.37
CA LEU A 57 -1.58 -5.42 -10.10
C LEU A 57 -0.85 -4.96 -11.36
N ASN A 58 -1.49 -5.05 -12.52
CA ASN A 58 -0.93 -4.65 -13.82
C ASN A 58 0.48 -5.22 -14.07
N GLY A 59 0.68 -6.50 -13.73
CA GLY A 59 1.96 -7.20 -13.89
C GLY A 59 3.03 -6.87 -12.84
N LYS A 60 2.84 -5.85 -11.99
CA LYS A 60 3.77 -5.44 -10.92
C LYS A 60 3.34 -6.01 -9.56
N TYR A 61 4.33 -6.32 -8.72
CA TYR A 61 4.09 -6.80 -7.36
C TYR A 61 4.06 -5.64 -6.37
N TYR A 62 3.12 -5.71 -5.44
CA TYR A 62 2.96 -4.80 -4.32
C TYR A 62 2.87 -5.61 -3.03
N ILE A 63 3.53 -5.14 -1.98
CA ILE A 63 3.54 -5.75 -0.65
C ILE A 63 2.60 -4.97 0.25
N PHE A 64 1.88 -5.66 1.13
CA PHE A 64 1.05 -4.96 2.12
C PHE A 64 1.92 -4.25 3.15
N SER A 65 1.68 -2.95 3.40
CA SER A 65 2.48 -2.17 4.36
C SER A 65 2.43 -2.74 5.77
N THR A 66 1.31 -3.35 6.16
CA THR A 66 1.15 -4.07 7.43
C THR A 66 2.13 -5.23 7.59
N GLU A 67 2.48 -5.91 6.50
CA GLU A 67 3.45 -7.01 6.53
C GLU A 67 4.88 -6.47 6.68
N ILE A 68 5.17 -5.30 6.11
CA ILE A 68 6.46 -4.62 6.29
C ILE A 68 6.62 -4.16 7.74
N GLU A 69 5.60 -3.53 8.32
CA GLU A 69 5.62 -3.14 9.73
C GLU A 69 5.75 -4.35 10.66
N ARG A 70 5.01 -5.43 10.37
CA ARG A 70 5.10 -6.67 11.14
C ARG A 70 6.50 -7.27 11.07
N ALA A 71 7.13 -7.27 9.91
CA ALA A 71 8.50 -7.76 9.77
C ALA A 71 9.48 -6.93 10.61
N LYS A 72 9.36 -5.59 10.59
CA LYS A 72 10.18 -4.67 11.39
C LYS A 72 10.00 -4.85 12.91
N ARG A 73 8.79 -5.19 13.38
CA ARG A 73 8.52 -5.43 14.81
C ARG A 73 9.10 -6.74 15.36
N ASN A 74 9.41 -7.70 14.49
CA ASN A 74 9.88 -9.04 14.88
C ASN A 74 11.36 -9.28 14.54
N ALA A 75 12.07 -8.25 14.08
CA ALA A 75 13.50 -8.26 13.78
C ALA A 75 14.30 -7.71 14.97
#